data_AF-A0A845S457-F1
#
_entry.id   AF-A0A845S457-F1
#
_cell.length_a   1.000
_cell.length_b   1.000
_cell.length_c   1.000
_cell.angle_alpha   90.00
_cell.angle_beta   90.00
_cell.angle_gamma   90.00
#
_symmetry.space_group_name_H-M   'P 1'
#
loop_
_entity.id
_entity.type
_entity.pdbx_description
1 polymer ?
#
loop_
_entity_poly.entity_id
_entity_poly.type
_entity_poly.pdbx_seq_one_letter_code
_entity_poly.pdbx_strand_id
1 'polypeptide(L)'
;IKLMDFSKKLEDFGVSRIIYTDINRDGTKSGVNFSQLKKIVAKVNIPLVVSGGVSNIKDIRKLHKAELFEGVIIGKAIYDKSISLNKLKKFV
;
A
#
# COMPACT_ATOMS: atom_id res chain seq x y z
N ILE A 1 12.50 -4.48 -16.75
CA ILE A 1 12.43 -3.05 -16.35
C ILE A 1 12.40 -3.00 -14.82
N LYS A 2 13.18 -2.12 -14.17
CA LYS A 2 13.14 -2.00 -12.71
C LYS A 2 11.87 -1.23 -12.30
N LEU A 3 11.30 -1.57 -11.14
CA LEU A 3 10.08 -0.95 -10.61
C LEU A 3 10.10 0.57 -10.69
N MET A 4 11.18 1.20 -10.19
CA MET A 4 11.27 2.66 -10.14
C MET A 4 11.28 3.31 -11.52
N ASP A 5 11.95 2.68 -12.49
CA ASP A 5 12.02 3.20 -13.86
C ASP A 5 10.66 3.07 -14.53
N PHE A 6 9.94 1.96 -14.27
CA PHE A 6 8.58 1.78 -14.77
C PHE A 6 7.61 2.78 -14.15
N SER A 7 7.64 2.94 -12.82
CA SER A 7 6.75 3.87 -12.12
C SER A 7 6.89 5.30 -12.62
N LYS A 8 8.10 5.74 -13.00
CA LYS A 8 8.29 7.09 -13.56
C LYS A 8 7.68 7.23 -14.96
N LYS A 9 7.86 6.22 -15.83
CA LYS A 9 7.25 6.19 -17.17
C LYS A 9 5.72 6.23 -17.15
N LEU A 10 5.10 5.79 -16.06
CA LEU A 10 3.64 5.88 -15.91
C LEU A 10 3.13 7.33 -15.88
N GLU A 11 3.97 8.29 -15.48
CA GLU A 11 3.61 9.73 -15.54
C GLU A 11 3.41 10.18 -16.99
N ASP A 12 4.28 9.72 -17.90
CA ASP A 12 4.19 10.03 -19.34
C ASP A 12 2.92 9.44 -19.97
N PHE A 13 2.38 8.37 -19.39
CA PHE A 13 1.13 7.75 -19.83
C PHE A 13 -0.11 8.42 -19.25
N GLY A 14 0.03 9.41 -18.37
CA GLY A 14 -1.08 10.14 -17.78
C GLY A 14 -1.96 9.27 -16.85
N VAL A 15 -1.39 8.24 -16.22
CA VAL A 15 -2.18 7.40 -15.30
C VAL A 15 -2.57 8.20 -14.06
N SER A 16 -3.79 8.01 -13.59
CA SER A 16 -4.34 8.74 -12.44
C SER A 16 -3.95 8.15 -11.08
N ARG A 17 -3.54 6.88 -11.04
CA ARG A 17 -3.26 6.15 -9.79
C ARG A 17 -2.40 4.91 -10.05
N ILE A 18 -1.54 4.59 -9.08
CA ILE A 18 -0.81 3.32 -9.03
C ILE A 18 -1.37 2.48 -7.88
N ILE A 19 -1.73 1.23 -8.18
CA ILE A 19 -1.92 0.20 -7.15
C ILE A 19 -0.62 -0.60 -7.09
N TYR A 20 0.08 -0.53 -5.97
CA TYR A 20 1.32 -1.28 -5.77
C TYR A 20 1.07 -2.47 -4.83
N THR A 21 1.22 -3.68 -5.35
CA THR A 21 1.17 -4.92 -4.57
C THR A 21 2.57 -5.47 -4.37
N ASP A 22 3.04 -5.57 -3.12
CA ASP A 22 4.29 -6.28 -2.80
C ASP A 22 4.04 -7.80 -2.80
N ILE A 23 4.28 -8.45 -3.96
CA ILE A 23 4.06 -9.89 -4.16
C ILE A 23 4.85 -10.77 -3.20
N ASN A 24 6.02 -10.30 -2.73
CA ASN A 24 6.86 -11.07 -1.80
C ASN A 24 6.27 -11.09 -0.39
N ARG A 25 5.37 -10.15 -0.10
CA ARG A 25 4.71 -10.02 1.19
C ARG A 25 3.24 -10.39 1.13
N ASP A 26 2.64 -10.46 -0.05
CA ASP A 26 1.24 -10.77 -0.20
C ASP A 26 0.90 -12.15 0.39
N GLY A 27 -0.17 -12.20 1.18
CA GLY A 27 -0.57 -13.40 1.92
C GLY A 27 0.38 -13.89 3.04
N THR A 28 1.58 -13.32 3.20
CA THR A 28 2.60 -13.76 4.17
C THR A 28 2.38 -13.23 5.60
N LYS A 29 1.57 -12.17 5.75
CA LYS A 29 1.39 -11.44 7.02
C LYS A 29 2.66 -10.79 7.61
N SER A 30 3.72 -10.63 6.83
CA SER A 30 4.99 -10.02 7.28
C SER A 30 4.96 -8.50 7.49
N GLY A 31 3.79 -7.86 7.33
CA GLY A 31 3.61 -6.41 7.42
C GLY A 31 4.00 -5.69 6.12
N VAL A 32 3.61 -4.43 5.99
CA VAL A 32 3.87 -3.67 4.75
C VAL A 32 5.34 -3.27 4.59
N ASN A 33 5.83 -3.27 3.35
CA ASN A 33 7.18 -2.82 3.01
C ASN A 33 7.28 -1.28 2.95
N PHE A 34 7.19 -0.65 4.12
CA PHE A 34 7.08 0.80 4.23
C PHE A 34 8.28 1.57 3.64
N SER A 35 9.48 0.97 3.68
CA SER A 35 10.68 1.57 3.07
C SER A 35 10.56 1.64 1.55
N GLN A 36 10.09 0.55 0.93
CA GLN A 36 9.87 0.51 -0.53
C GLN A 36 8.76 1.47 -0.95
N LEU A 37 7.66 1.51 -0.19
CA LEU A 37 6.54 2.44 -0.44
C LEU A 37 7.02 3.89 -0.43
N LYS A 38 7.80 4.30 0.58
CA LYS A 38 8.40 5.65 0.65
C LYS A 38 9.28 5.98 -0.55
N LYS A 39 10.04 5.01 -1.06
CA LYS A 39 10.86 5.20 -2.26
C LYS A 39 10.01 5.45 -3.51
N ILE A 40 8.83 4.83 -3.60
CA ILE A 40 7.90 5.02 -4.72
C ILE A 40 7.34 6.45 -4.67
N VAL A 41 6.67 6.83 -3.58
CA VAL A 41 6.05 8.16 -3.44
C VAL A 41 7.05 9.31 -3.51
N ALA A 42 8.34 9.08 -3.19
CA ALA A 42 9.38 10.10 -3.33
C ALA A 42 9.84 10.33 -4.78
N LYS A 43 9.50 9.45 -5.73
CA LYS A 43 9.95 9.55 -7.14
C LYS A 43 8.83 9.85 -8.14
N VAL A 44 7.59 9.58 -7.78
CA VAL A 44 6.43 9.77 -8.66
C VAL A 44 5.40 10.67 -8.00
N ASN A 45 4.80 11.53 -8.80
CA ASN A 45 3.71 12.44 -8.40
C ASN A 45 2.32 11.81 -8.62
N ILE A 46 2.27 10.48 -8.78
CA ILE A 46 1.02 9.74 -8.99
C ILE A 46 0.53 9.21 -7.64
N PRO A 47 -0.76 9.41 -7.30
CA PRO A 47 -1.36 8.82 -6.10
C PRO A 47 -1.13 7.32 -6.00
N LEU A 48 -0.71 6.87 -4.83
CA LEU A 48 -0.35 5.47 -4.57
C LEU A 48 -1.37 4.82 -3.63
N VAL A 49 -1.93 3.70 -4.07
CA VAL A 49 -2.71 2.77 -3.24
C VAL A 49 -1.83 1.58 -2.88
N VAL A 50 -1.72 1.32 -1.58
CA VAL A 50 -0.87 0.26 -1.02
C VAL A 50 -1.62 -1.07 -1.00
N SER A 51 -0.98 -2.12 -1.48
CA SER A 51 -1.48 -3.50 -1.44
C SER A 51 -0.35 -4.49 -1.11
N GLY A 52 -0.72 -5.66 -0.58
CA GLY A 52 0.22 -6.72 -0.22
C GLY A 52 0.90 -6.53 1.15
N GLY A 53 0.90 -7.59 1.96
CA GLY A 53 1.61 -7.62 3.24
C GLY A 53 0.90 -6.96 4.44
N VAL A 54 -0.23 -6.27 4.24
CA VAL A 54 -1.04 -5.72 5.35
C VAL A 54 -1.53 -6.86 6.24
N SER A 55 -1.09 -6.90 7.50
CA SER A 55 -1.33 -8.05 8.37
C SER A 55 -2.13 -7.73 9.62
N ASN A 56 -2.03 -6.51 10.14
CA ASN A 56 -2.67 -6.13 11.38
C ASN A 56 -2.99 -4.62 11.46
N ILE A 57 -3.71 -4.21 12.50
CA ILE A 57 -4.15 -2.82 12.67
C ILE A 57 -2.99 -1.82 12.86
N LYS A 58 -1.81 -2.27 13.30
CA LYS A 58 -0.63 -1.40 13.44
C LYS A 58 -0.11 -0.96 12.07
N ASP A 59 -0.21 -1.82 11.05
CA ASP A 59 0.12 -1.45 9.67
C ASP A 59 -0.80 -0.33 9.17
N ILE A 60 -2.11 -0.47 9.42
CA ILE A 60 -3.10 0.55 9.06
C ILE A 60 -2.82 1.87 9.77
N ARG A 61 -2.56 1.85 11.08
CA ARG A 61 -2.19 3.06 11.83
C ARG A 61 -0.93 3.72 11.28
N LYS A 62 0.06 2.93 10.90
CA LYS A 62 1.33 3.42 10.34
C LYS A 62 1.12 4.06 8.97
N LEU A 63 0.31 3.44 8.10
CA LEU A 63 -0.03 3.97 6.79
C LEU A 63 -0.86 5.24 6.90
N HIS A 64 -1.91 5.25 7.73
CA HIS A 64 -2.77 6.40 7.95
C HIS A 64 -1.99 7.59 8.53
N LYS A 65 -1.15 7.38 9.54
CA LYS A 65 -0.32 8.45 10.13
C LYS A 65 0.71 9.03 9.15
N ALA A 66 1.07 8.27 8.10
CA ALA A 66 2.03 8.76 7.13
C ALA A 66 1.44 9.86 6.25
N GLU A 67 0.14 9.82 5.96
CA GLU A 67 -0.54 10.76 5.05
C GLU A 67 0.12 10.85 3.66
N LEU A 68 0.81 9.78 3.24
CA LEU A 68 1.53 9.69 1.97
C LEU A 68 0.79 8.87 0.91
N PHE A 69 -0.24 8.14 1.31
CA PHE A 69 -0.91 7.14 0.46
C PHE A 69 -2.37 7.48 0.35
N GLU A 70 -2.91 7.31 -0.84
CA GLU A 70 -4.31 7.61 -1.13
C GLU A 70 -5.25 6.54 -0.57
N GLY A 71 -4.75 5.31 -0.42
CA GLY A 71 -5.54 4.22 0.13
C GLY A 71 -4.74 2.97 0.40
N VAL A 72 -5.41 1.98 0.97
CA VAL A 72 -4.88 0.65 1.25
C VAL A 72 -5.90 -0.42 0.87
N ILE A 73 -5.43 -1.46 0.20
CA ILE A 73 -6.21 -2.67 -0.10
C ILE A 73 -5.82 -3.74 0.93
N ILE A 74 -6.83 -4.30 1.61
CA ILE A 74 -6.65 -5.31 2.63
C ILE A 74 -7.33 -6.59 2.16
N GLY A 75 -6.54 -7.61 1.85
CA GLY A 75 -7.02 -8.93 1.45
C GLY A 75 -7.10 -9.90 2.62
N LYS A 76 -6.19 -10.88 2.65
CA LYS A 76 -6.17 -12.03 3.58
C LYS A 76 -6.46 -11.67 5.04
N ALA A 77 -5.92 -10.57 5.56
CA ALA A 77 -6.08 -10.14 6.94
C ALA A 77 -7.54 -9.83 7.36
N ILE A 78 -8.43 -9.51 6.41
CA ILE A 78 -9.88 -9.42 6.68
C ILE A 78 -10.48 -10.81 6.74
N TYR A 79 -10.19 -11.66 5.75
CA TYR A 79 -10.76 -13.01 5.65
C TYR A 79 -10.42 -13.90 6.85
N ASP A 80 -9.20 -13.80 7.36
CA ASP A 80 -8.75 -14.57 8.52
C ASP A 80 -8.99 -13.87 9.87
N LYS A 81 -9.73 -12.76 9.86
CA LYS A 81 -10.12 -11.98 11.05
C LYS A 81 -8.95 -11.35 11.82
N SER A 82 -7.73 -11.30 11.27
CA SER A 82 -6.61 -10.54 11.88
C SER A 82 -6.93 -9.05 11.98
N ILE A 83 -7.74 -8.52 11.05
CA ILE A 83 -8.29 -7.17 11.06
C ILE A 83 -9.81 -7.26 10.92
N SER A 84 -10.52 -6.80 11.94
CA SER A 84 -11.99 -6.68 11.88
C SER A 84 -12.40 -5.40 11.16
N LEU A 85 -13.41 -5.47 10.29
CA LEU A 85 -14.01 -4.31 9.62
C LEU A 85 -14.42 -3.19 10.59
N ASN A 86 -14.97 -3.53 11.77
CA ASN A 86 -15.34 -2.53 12.79
C ASN A 86 -14.15 -1.71 13.30
N LYS A 87 -12.94 -2.27 13.33
CA LYS A 87 -11.72 -1.51 13.70
C LYS A 87 -11.30 -0.53 12.60
N LEU A 88 -11.64 -0.82 11.33
CA LEU A 88 -11.28 0.01 10.18
C LEU A 88 -12.12 1.28 10.08
N LYS A 89 -13.36 1.28 10.60
CA LYS A 89 -14.24 2.47 10.64
C LYS A 89 -13.63 3.71 11.30
N LYS A 90 -12.52 3.56 12.03
CA LYS A 90 -11.80 4.67 12.68
C LYS A 90 -10.83 5.40 11.74
N PHE A 91 -10.65 4.91 10.52
CA PHE A 91 -9.65 5.38 9.55
C PHE A 91 -10.30 5.85 8.24
N VAL A 92 -11.62 5.95 8.20
CA VAL A 92 -12.44 6.34 7.05
C VAL A 92 -13.41 7.42 7.49
#